data_AF-A0A2E0WX59-F1
#
_entry.id   AF-A0A2E0WX59-F1
#
_cell.length_a   1.000
_cell.length_b   1.000
_cell.length_c   1.000
_cell.angle_alpha   90.00
_cell.angle_beta   90.00
_cell.angle_gamma   90.00
#
_symmetry.space_group_name_H-M   'P 1'
#
loop_
_entity.id
_entity.type
_entity.pdbx_description
1 polymer ?
#
loop_
_entity_poly.entity_id
_entity_poly.type
_entity_poly.pdbx_seq_one_letter_code
_entity_poly.pdbx_strand_id
1 'polypeptide(L)' 'MRQRVQVFRKHKDAVKLFTFWGVNDGVSWRANGRPLLFDGEDKPKPAFEAVIRAATDEQ' A
#
# COMPACT_ATOMS: atom_id res chain seq x y z
N MET A 1 1.60 1.34 -6.76
CA MET A 1 1.91 1.31 -5.31
C MET A 1 3.41 1.17 -5.02
N ARG A 2 4.11 0.21 -5.66
CA ARG A 2 5.57 -0.03 -5.54
C ARG A 2 6.46 1.23 -5.52
N GLN A 3 6.39 2.06 -6.57
CA GLN A 3 7.25 3.24 -6.70
C GLN A 3 7.08 4.26 -5.57
N ARG A 4 5.84 4.46 -5.09
CA ARG A 4 5.58 5.40 -3.98
C ARG A 4 6.27 4.93 -2.70
N VAL A 5 6.14 3.65 -2.38
CA VAL A 5 6.81 3.04 -1.22
C VAL A 5 8.33 3.13 -1.35
N GLN A 6 8.89 2.90 -2.55
CA GLN A 6 10.32 3.05 -2.80
C GLN A 6 10.84 4.48 -2.55
N VAL A 7 10.08 5.50 -2.96
CA VAL A 7 10.43 6.91 -2.70
C VAL A 7 10.44 7.19 -1.19
N PHE A 8 9.40 6.79 -0.46
CA PHE A 8 9.35 6.98 0.99
C PHE A 8 10.50 6.26 1.69
N ARG A 9 10.87 5.08 1.21
CA ARG A 9 12.00 4.33 1.78
C ARG A 9 13.35 4.98 1.49
N LYS A 10 13.57 5.51 0.29
CA LYS A 10 14.78 6.28 -0.05
C LYS A 10 14.94 7.51 0.87
N HIS A 11 13.82 8.05 1.35
CA HIS A 11 13.78 9.18 2.28
C HIS A 11 13.35 8.76 3.70
N LYS A 12 13.70 7.54 4.14
CA LYS A 12 13.33 7.00 5.47
C LYS A 12 13.76 7.89 6.64
N ASP A 13 14.81 8.67 6.47
CA ASP A 13 15.32 9.57 7.52
C ASP A 13 14.44 10.83 7.68
N ALA A 14 13.66 11.18 6.65
CA ALA A 14 12.70 12.28 6.67
C ALA A 14 11.25 11.82 6.95
N VAL A 15 10.93 10.54 6.67
CA VAL A 15 9.57 10.00 6.75
C VAL A 15 9.48 8.94 7.84
N LYS A 16 8.84 9.29 8.95
CA LYS A 16 8.70 8.42 10.13
C LYS A 16 7.60 7.36 9.99
N LEU A 17 6.53 7.69 9.25
CA LEU A 17 5.33 6.86 9.19
C LEU A 17 4.69 6.95 7.81
N PHE A 18 4.23 5.81 7.32
CA PHE A 18 3.44 5.69 6.11
C PHE A 18 2.17 4.90 6.43
N THR A 19 1.02 5.57 6.39
CA THR A 19 -0.28 4.98 6.72
C THR A 19 -1.18 4.89 5.50
N PHE A 20 -1.93 3.80 5.40
CA PHE A 20 -3.03 3.67 4.46
C PHE A 20 -4.33 4.14 5.09
N TRP A 21 -5.15 4.88 4.32
CA TRP A 21 -6.41 5.43 4.81
C TRP A 21 -7.57 4.46 4.56
N GLY A 22 -7.54 3.36 5.29
CA GLY A 22 -8.57 2.31 5.26
C GLY A 22 -7.96 0.91 5.15
N VAL A 23 -8.79 -0.08 5.50
CA VAL A 23 -8.40 -1.50 5.51
C VAL A 23 -8.61 -2.11 4.12
N ASN A 24 -9.84 -2.07 3.61
CA ASN A 24 -10.21 -2.72 2.36
C ASN A 24 -11.02 -1.80 1.44
N ASP A 25 -11.08 -2.13 0.15
CA ASP A 25 -11.75 -1.29 -0.85
C ASP A 25 -13.25 -1.10 -0.58
N GLY A 26 -13.91 -2.04 0.10
CA GLY A 26 -15.34 -1.99 0.42
C GLY A 26 -15.70 -0.90 1.44
N VAL A 27 -14.79 -0.59 2.38
CA VAL A 27 -14.97 0.46 3.41
C VAL A 27 -14.24 1.76 3.08
N SER A 28 -13.60 1.85 1.91
CA SER A 28 -12.88 3.04 1.51
C SER A 28 -13.84 4.18 1.16
N TRP A 29 -13.58 5.38 1.68
CA TRP A 29 -14.23 6.62 1.22
C TRP A 29 -14.06 6.90 -0.29
N ARG A 30 -13.15 6.20 -0.97
CA ARG A 30 -12.92 6.24 -2.42
C ARG A 30 -13.07 4.86 -3.07
N ALA A 31 -14.01 4.03 -2.61
CA ALA A 31 -14.23 2.65 -3.03
C ALA A 31 -14.25 2.43 -4.56
N ASN A 32 -14.85 3.35 -5.33
CA ASN A 32 -14.92 3.27 -6.80
C ASN A 32 -13.54 3.17 -7.48
N GLY A 33 -12.50 3.71 -6.85
CA GLY A 33 -11.14 3.68 -7.38
C GLY A 33 -10.31 2.46 -6.95
N ARG A 34 -10.88 1.57 -6.12
CA ARG A 34 -10.19 0.42 -5.51
C ARG A 34 -8.79 0.78 -4.98
N PRO A 35 -8.68 1.77 -4.07
CA PRO A 35 -7.39 2.41 -3.76
C PRO A 35 -6.52 1.65 -2.75
N LEU A 36 -7.02 0.63 -2.07
CA LEU A 36 -6.36 -0.01 -0.93
C LEU A 36 -5.67 -1.33 -1.30
N LEU A 37 -5.03 -1.95 -0.30
CA LEU A 37 -4.26 -3.19 -0.48
C LEU A 37 -5.13 -4.45 -0.53
N PHE A 38 -6.32 -4.39 0.05
CA PHE A 38 -7.28 -5.49 0.10
C PHE A 38 -8.53 -5.14 -0.68
N ASP A 39 -9.14 -6.15 -1.32
CA ASP A 39 -10.42 -6.00 -2.01
C ASP A 39 -11.61 -6.02 -1.03
N GLY A 40 -12.83 -5.89 -1.53
CA GLY A 40 -14.04 -5.86 -0.68
C GLY A 40 -14.33 -7.16 0.07
N GLU A 41 -13.64 -8.26 -0.23
CA GLU A 41 -13.74 -9.56 0.45
C GLU A 41 -12.54 -9.83 1.36
N ASP A 42 -11.78 -8.79 1.70
CA ASP A 42 -10.54 -8.84 2.50
C ASP A 42 -9.41 -9.69 1.87
N LYS A 43 -9.47 -9.95 0.56
CA LYS A 43 -8.40 -10.68 -0.13
C LYS A 43 -7.28 -9.72 -0.55
N PRO A 44 -6.02 -10.17 -0.45
CA PRO A 44 -4.87 -9.34 -0.84
C PRO A 44 -4.88 -9.10 -2.35
N LYS A 45 -4.69 -7.84 -2.74
CA LYS A 45 -4.56 -7.45 -4.14
C LYS A 45 -3.09 -7.48 -4.57
N PRO A 46 -2.77 -7.45 -5.88
CA PRO A 46 -1.39 -7.30 -6.37
C PRO A 46 -0.66 -6.07 -5.79
N ALA A 47 -1.42 -5.04 -5.37
CA ALA A 47 -0.87 -3.88 -4.68
C ALA A 47 -0.24 -4.23 -3.32
N PHE A 48 -0.80 -5.19 -2.58
CA PHE A 48 -0.26 -5.69 -1.31
C PHE A 48 1.13 -6.30 -1.52
N GLU A 49 1.24 -7.28 -2.42
CA GLU A 49 2.51 -7.94 -2.73
C GLU A 49 3.57 -6.95 -3.23
N ALA A 50 3.17 -6.00 -4.07
CA ALA A 50 4.06 -4.97 -4.59
C ALA A 50 4.62 -4.04 -3.49
N VAL A 51 3.87 -3.82 -2.41
CA VAL A 51 4.32 -3.07 -1.22
C VAL A 51 5.26 -3.90 -0.37
N ILE A 52 4.91 -5.17 -0.10
CA ILE A 52 5.76 -6.08 0.68
C ILE A 52 7.13 -6.23 0.03
N ARG A 53 7.19 -6.57 -1.27
CA ARG A 53 8.47 -6.67 -1.99
C ARG A 53 9.27 -5.38 -1.99
N ALA A 54 8.60 -4.23 -2.08
CA ALA A 54 9.28 -2.93 -2.00
C ALA A 54 9.80 -2.60 -0.59
N ALA A 55 9.20 -3.17 0.44
CA ALA A 55 9.59 -2.97 1.83
C ALA A 55 10.73 -3.92 2.25
N THR A 56 10.72 -5.17 1.77
CA THR A 56 11.59 -6.26 2.25
C THR A 56 12.92 -6.44 1.50
N ASP A 57 13.24 -5.60 0.51
CA ASP A 57 14.47 -5.74 -0.32
C ASP A 57 14.58 -7.03 -1.13
N GLU A 58 13.52 -7.83 -1.21
CA GLU A 58 13.49 -8.99 -2.11
C GLU A 58 13.18 -8.53 -3.53
N GLN A 59 14.24 -8.43 -4.34
CA GLN A 59 14.17 -8.30 -5.80
C GLN A 59 13.94 -9.66 -6.46
#